data_AF-A0A817FS51-F1
#
_entry.id   AF-A0A817FS51-F1
#
_cell.length_a   1.000
_cell.length_b   1.000
_cell.length_c   1.000
_cell.angle_alpha   90.00
_cell.angle_beta   90.00
_cell.angle_gamma   90.00
#
_symmetry.space_group_name_H-M   'P 1'
#
loop_
_entity.id
_entity.type
_entity.pdbx_description
1 polymer ?
#
loop_
_entity_poly.entity_id
_entity_poly.type
_entity_poly.pdbx_seq_one_letter_code
_entity_poly.pdbx_strand_id
1 'polypeptide(L)'
;MDSLNDSTSYQQLTPNFLFQNVNKILRNFVPDDHDKENKQLFNSIGIKSHGTITFADNKSNRAEFIRIPPDADVMKVKELMHAKWCKERPSLVISVTGGAKAYNMKPRLLRAFRRGLLKVASTT
;
A
#
# COMPACT_ATOMS: atom_id res chain seq x y z
N MET A 1 17.83 -33.57 -15.81
CA MET A 1 18.70 -32.78 -14.94
C MET A 1 18.58 -31.35 -15.42
N ASP A 2 17.74 -30.54 -14.78
CA ASP A 2 17.77 -29.09 -14.96
C ASP A 2 17.39 -28.47 -13.61
N SER A 3 18.41 -28.00 -12.93
CA SER A 3 18.36 -27.26 -11.68
C SER A 3 17.90 -25.83 -11.97
N LEU A 4 16.61 -25.56 -11.79
CA LEU A 4 16.12 -24.20 -11.66
C LEU A 4 16.18 -23.79 -10.19
N ASN A 5 17.33 -23.21 -9.85
CA ASN A 5 17.48 -22.29 -8.74
C ASN A 5 16.37 -21.22 -8.83
N ASP A 6 15.38 -21.31 -7.97
CA ASP A 6 14.54 -20.17 -7.62
C ASP A 6 14.74 -19.91 -6.12
N SER A 7 15.91 -19.36 -5.82
CA SER A 7 16.32 -18.88 -4.50
C SER A 7 15.60 -17.56 -4.18
N THR A 8 14.27 -17.54 -4.27
CA THR A 8 13.48 -16.52 -3.59
C THR A 8 13.29 -16.97 -2.14
N SER A 9 14.38 -16.90 -1.37
CA SER A 9 14.37 -17.10 0.07
C SER A 9 13.37 -16.11 0.67
N TYR A 10 12.28 -16.63 1.25
CA TYR A 10 11.39 -15.84 2.09
C TYR A 10 12.23 -15.34 3.27
N GLN A 11 12.79 -14.13 3.15
CA GLN A 11 13.50 -13.53 4.26
C GLN A 11 12.50 -13.39 5.41
N GLN A 12 12.75 -14.13 6.48
CA GLN A 12 12.03 -13.98 7.73
C GLN A 12 12.17 -12.52 8.16
N LEU A 13 11.02 -11.84 8.30
CA LEU A 13 10.97 -10.47 8.80
C LEU A 13 11.41 -10.49 10.27
N THR A 14 12.71 -10.31 10.49
CA THR A 14 13.26 -10.11 11.83
C THR A 14 12.89 -8.70 12.31
N PRO A 15 12.86 -8.43 13.63
CA PRO A 15 12.63 -7.08 14.15
C PRO A 15 13.58 -6.02 13.56
N ASN A 16 14.82 -6.41 13.25
CA ASN A 16 15.80 -5.55 12.56
C ASN A 16 15.39 -5.17 11.13
N PHE A 17 14.61 -6.00 10.43
CA PHE A 17 14.08 -5.68 9.11
C PHE A 17 13.11 -4.49 9.17
N LEU A 18 12.34 -4.35 10.26
CA LEU A 18 11.45 -3.20 10.41
C LEU A 18 12.25 -1.92 10.64
N PHE A 19 13.21 -1.92 11.57
CA PHE A 19 13.99 -0.72 11.92
C PHE A 19 14.97 -0.24 10.85
N GLN A 20 15.68 -1.16 10.15
CA GLN A 20 16.59 -0.75 9.07
C GLN A 20 15.85 -0.16 7.87
N ASN A 21 14.59 -0.56 7.65
CA ASN A 21 13.77 -0.04 6.56
C ASN A 21 13.11 1.30 6.88
N VAL A 22 12.86 1.66 8.16
CA VAL A 22 12.27 2.98 8.48
C VAL A 22 13.16 4.10 7.95
N ASN A 23 14.48 4.06 8.19
CA ASN A 23 15.39 5.10 7.69
C ASN A 23 15.49 5.13 6.16
N LYS A 24 15.37 3.97 5.50
CA LYS A 24 15.36 3.86 4.02
C LYS A 24 14.05 4.44 3.44
N ILE A 25 12.92 4.21 4.11
CA ILE A 25 11.60 4.74 3.75
C ILE A 25 11.56 6.25 3.95
N LEU A 26 12.03 6.75 5.10
CA LEU A 26 12.03 8.19 5.42
C LEU A 26 12.86 9.02 4.43
N ARG A 27 13.99 8.50 3.93
CA ARG A 27 14.81 9.19 2.91
C ARG A 27 14.12 9.31 1.56
N ASN A 28 13.17 8.43 1.26
CA ASN A 28 12.47 8.41 -0.02
C ASN A 28 11.07 9.05 0.06
N PHE A 29 10.77 9.68 1.20
CA PHE A 29 9.56 10.43 1.41
C PHE A 29 9.69 11.79 0.74
N VAL A 30 8.75 12.09 -0.15
CA VAL A 30 8.62 13.40 -0.78
C VAL A 30 7.30 14.00 -0.30
N PRO A 31 7.33 14.99 0.63
CA PRO A 31 6.15 15.74 1.00
C PRO A 31 5.57 16.42 -0.24
N ASP A 32 4.24 16.39 -0.39
CA ASP A 32 3.56 17.02 -1.52
C ASP A 32 2.75 18.23 -1.02
N ASP A 33 3.43 19.28 -0.57
CA ASP A 33 2.79 20.49 -0.02
C ASP A 33 2.07 21.35 -1.09
N HIS A 34 2.11 20.90 -2.36
CA HIS A 34 1.63 21.65 -3.53
C HIS A 34 0.30 21.18 -4.09
N ASP A 35 -0.38 20.23 -3.45
CA ASP A 35 -1.76 19.88 -3.81
C ASP A 35 -2.74 21.01 -3.41
N LYS A 36 -2.73 22.06 -4.23
CA LYS A 36 -3.58 23.25 -4.07
C LYS A 36 -5.05 22.92 -4.29
N GLU A 37 -5.35 21.89 -5.07
CA GLU A 37 -6.70 21.47 -5.40
C GLU A 37 -7.42 20.89 -4.18
N ASN A 38 -6.77 19.98 -3.44
CA ASN A 38 -7.37 19.34 -2.27
C ASN A 38 -7.08 20.05 -0.95
N LYS A 39 -6.38 21.18 -0.96
CA LYS A 39 -5.98 21.92 0.26
C LYS A 39 -7.15 22.20 1.21
N GLN A 40 -8.31 22.57 0.68
CA GLN A 40 -9.51 22.84 1.49
C GLN A 40 -10.03 21.56 2.16
N LEU A 41 -10.05 20.44 1.42
CA LEU A 41 -10.48 19.15 1.93
C LEU A 41 -9.51 18.62 2.99
N PHE A 42 -8.20 18.77 2.79
CA PHE A 42 -7.18 18.43 3.78
C PHE A 42 -7.38 19.19 5.09
N ASN A 43 -7.59 20.51 5.02
CA ASN A 43 -7.85 21.32 6.19
C ASN A 43 -9.15 20.91 6.90
N SER A 44 -10.20 20.60 6.15
CA SER A 44 -11.51 20.16 6.65
C SER A 44 -11.46 18.81 7.38
N ILE A 45 -10.51 17.93 7.02
CA ILE A 45 -10.27 16.63 7.66
C ILE A 45 -9.21 16.73 8.77
N GLY A 46 -8.37 17.78 8.77
CA GLY A 46 -7.25 17.91 9.69
C GLY A 46 -6.00 17.13 9.25
N ILE A 47 -5.85 16.88 7.95
CA ILE A 47 -4.69 16.20 7.37
C ILE A 47 -3.47 17.13 7.42
N LYS A 48 -2.38 16.64 8.02
CA LYS A 48 -1.10 17.38 8.15
C LYS A 48 0.07 16.71 7.45
N SER A 49 -0.12 15.50 6.93
CA SER A 49 0.96 14.72 6.31
C SER A 49 0.43 13.93 5.12
N HIS A 50 0.89 14.29 3.94
CA HIS A 50 0.54 13.66 2.66
C HIS A 50 1.73 13.78 1.70
N GLY A 51 1.76 12.94 0.67
CA GLY A 51 2.81 12.99 -0.34
C GLY A 51 3.02 11.69 -1.08
N THR A 52 4.23 11.52 -1.59
CA THR A 52 4.65 10.32 -2.31
C THR A 52 5.83 9.63 -1.62
N ILE A 53 5.81 8.30 -1.58
CA ILE A 53 6.93 7.46 -1.17
C ILE A 53 7.47 6.73 -2.39
N THR A 54 8.79 6.73 -2.56
CA THR A 54 9.46 5.90 -3.56
C THR A 54 10.15 4.71 -2.89
N PHE A 55 9.92 3.50 -3.36
CA PHE A 55 10.61 2.33 -2.81
C PHE A 55 12.00 2.22 -3.42
N ALA A 56 13.05 2.11 -2.58
CA ALA A 56 14.43 2.16 -3.03
C ALA A 56 14.79 1.07 -4.07
N ASP A 57 14.14 -0.08 -3.96
CA ASP A 57 14.41 -1.25 -4.79
C ASP A 57 13.59 -1.21 -6.10
N ASN A 58 12.72 -0.21 -6.26
CA ASN A 58 11.94 -0.01 -7.48
C ASN A 58 11.58 1.48 -7.69
N LYS A 59 12.50 2.23 -8.29
CA LYS A 59 12.40 3.68 -8.50
C LYS A 59 11.21 4.13 -9.34
N SER A 60 10.60 3.24 -10.14
CA SER A 60 9.41 3.58 -10.95
C SER A 60 8.09 3.47 -10.17
N ASN A 61 8.08 2.78 -9.03
CA ASN A 61 6.89 2.62 -8.21
C ASN A 61 6.81 3.71 -7.14
N ARG A 62 6.22 4.84 -7.53
CA ARG A 62 5.79 5.92 -6.64
C ARG A 62 4.44 5.57 -6.04
N ALA A 63 4.36 5.54 -4.71
CA ALA A 63 3.11 5.31 -3.98
C ALA A 63 2.68 6.58 -3.25
N GLU A 64 1.48 7.06 -3.53
CA GLU A 64 0.90 8.19 -2.80
C GLU A 64 0.38 7.73 -1.43
N PHE A 65 0.47 8.61 -0.43
CA PHE A 65 -0.06 8.35 0.90
C PHE A 65 -0.66 9.62 1.50
N ILE A 66 -1.60 9.42 2.42
CA ILE A 66 -2.22 10.47 3.24
C ILE A 66 -2.39 9.92 4.65
N ARG A 67 -1.98 10.68 5.67
CA ARG A 67 -2.22 10.34 7.07
C ARG A 67 -3.54 10.95 7.53
N ILE A 68 -4.50 10.09 7.86
CA ILE A 68 -5.85 10.48 8.30
C ILE A 68 -5.89 10.52 9.84
N PRO A 69 -6.43 11.60 10.45
CA PRO A 69 -6.71 11.65 11.89
C PRO A 69 -7.71 10.56 12.32
N PRO A 70 -7.59 10.02 13.55
CA PRO A 70 -8.42 8.90 14.00
C PRO A 70 -9.92 9.22 14.09
N ASP A 71 -10.27 10.49 14.26
CA ASP A 71 -11.62 11.05 14.40
C ASP A 71 -12.15 11.66 13.10
N ALA A 72 -11.44 11.47 11.98
CA ALA A 72 -11.86 11.97 10.68
C ALA A 72 -13.22 11.40 10.26
N ASP A 73 -14.07 12.26 9.70
CA ASP A 73 -15.34 11.87 9.10
C ASP A 73 -15.10 10.96 7.88
N VAL A 74 -15.64 9.74 7.94
CA VAL A 74 -15.55 8.71 6.89
C VAL A 74 -16.09 9.22 5.55
N MET A 75 -17.11 10.06 5.55
CA MET A 75 -17.68 10.61 4.31
C MET A 75 -16.69 11.54 3.61
N LYS A 76 -15.98 12.38 4.37
CA LYS A 76 -14.91 13.23 3.83
C LYS A 76 -13.71 12.41 3.37
N VAL A 77 -13.37 11.33 4.07
CA VAL A 77 -12.31 10.39 3.64
C VAL A 77 -12.67 9.72 2.31
N LYS A 78 -13.93 9.35 2.12
CA LYS A 78 -14.41 8.80 0.85
C LYS A 78 -14.33 9.82 -0.28
N GLU A 79 -14.78 11.05 -0.07
CA GLU A 79 -14.63 12.14 -1.05
C GLU A 79 -13.16 12.34 -1.42
N LEU A 80 -12.28 12.30 -0.42
CA LEU A 80 -10.84 12.42 -0.64
C LEU A 80 -10.29 11.29 -1.50
N MET A 81 -10.73 10.05 -1.30
CA MET A 81 -10.31 8.92 -2.16
C MET A 81 -10.68 9.14 -3.63
N HIS A 82 -11.86 9.71 -3.87
CA HIS A 82 -12.31 10.03 -5.22
C HIS A 82 -11.49 11.18 -5.82
N ALA A 83 -11.24 12.23 -5.05
CA ALA A 83 -10.54 13.43 -5.52
C ALA A 83 -9.04 13.18 -5.80
N LYS A 84 -8.35 12.44 -4.92
CA LYS A 84 -6.89 12.27 -5.02
C LYS A 84 -6.47 11.11 -5.91
N TRP A 85 -7.15 9.96 -5.80
CA TRP A 85 -6.75 8.76 -6.53
C TRP A 85 -7.57 8.53 -7.81
N CYS A 86 -8.52 9.41 -8.12
CA CYS A 86 -9.39 9.37 -9.31
C CYS A 86 -9.87 7.95 -9.63
N LYS A 87 -10.22 7.18 -8.60
CA LYS A 87 -10.72 5.83 -8.78
C LYS A 87 -12.21 5.90 -9.03
N GLU A 88 -12.65 5.28 -10.12
CA GLU A 88 -14.06 4.96 -10.30
C GLU A 88 -14.57 4.21 -9.07
N ARG A 89 -15.85 4.39 -8.76
CA ARG A 89 -16.48 3.67 -7.65
C ARG A 89 -16.31 2.16 -7.91
N PRO A 90 -15.62 1.42 -7.04
CA PRO A 90 -15.41 0.00 -7.27
C PRO A 90 -16.75 -0.76 -7.22
N SER A 91 -16.92 -1.69 -8.15
CA SER A 91 -18.06 -2.62 -8.22
C SER A 91 -17.98 -3.70 -7.14
N LEU A 92 -16.76 -4.01 -6.67
CA LEU A 92 -16.46 -5.01 -5.66
C LEU A 92 -15.33 -4.50 -4.74
N VAL A 93 -15.50 -4.69 -3.42
CA VAL A 93 -14.46 -4.44 -2.42
C VAL A 93 -14.11 -5.75 -1.75
N ILE A 94 -12.81 -6.12 -1.80
CA ILE A 94 -12.29 -7.34 -1.17
C ILE A 94 -11.46 -6.93 0.04
N SER A 95 -11.88 -7.34 1.23
CA SER A 95 -11.09 -7.19 2.46
C SER A 95 -10.34 -8.50 2.75
N VAL A 96 -9.02 -8.44 2.73
CA VAL A 96 -8.15 -9.59 3.08
C VAL A 96 -7.57 -9.33 4.47
N THR A 97 -7.92 -10.19 5.43
CA THR A 97 -7.46 -10.11 6.82
C THR A 97 -6.61 -11.33 7.20
N GLY A 98 -5.80 -11.20 8.24
CA GLY A 98 -4.89 -12.24 8.71
C GLY A 98 -4.16 -11.84 9.98
N GLY A 99 -3.22 -12.67 10.43
CA GLY A 99 -2.37 -12.35 11.58
C GLY A 99 -1.20 -11.42 11.20
N ALA A 100 -0.69 -10.66 12.18
CA ALA A 100 0.50 -9.82 11.99
C ALA A 100 1.81 -10.62 11.82
N LYS A 101 1.82 -11.90 12.24
CA LYS A 101 2.98 -12.78 12.14
C LYS A 101 3.05 -13.43 10.76
N ALA A 102 4.27 -13.56 10.23
CA ALA A 102 4.51 -14.28 8.99
C ALA A 102 4.02 -15.73 9.09
N TYR A 103 3.26 -16.16 8.08
CA TYR A 103 2.72 -17.51 7.98
C TYR A 103 3.18 -18.16 6.67
N ASN A 104 3.68 -19.40 6.76
CA ASN A 104 4.14 -20.16 5.61
C ASN A 104 2.99 -20.98 5.01
N MET A 105 2.57 -20.63 3.79
CA MET A 105 1.60 -21.41 3.03
C MET A 105 2.29 -22.49 2.20
N LYS A 106 1.63 -23.64 2.02
CA LYS A 106 2.04 -24.65 1.04
C LYS A 106 2.08 -24.00 -0.37
N PRO A 107 3.10 -24.27 -1.22
CA PRO A 107 3.26 -23.59 -2.51
C PRO A 107 2.04 -23.67 -3.43
N ARG A 108 1.35 -24.82 -3.47
CA ARG A 108 0.13 -25.01 -4.27
C ARG A 108 -1.01 -24.08 -3.84
N LEU A 109 -1.18 -23.90 -2.53
CA LEU A 109 -2.20 -23.01 -1.96
C LEU A 109 -1.87 -21.54 -2.26
N LEU A 110 -0.62 -21.14 -2.04
CA LEU A 110 -0.16 -19.78 -2.33
C LEU A 110 -0.37 -19.40 -3.80
N ARG A 111 -0.07 -20.33 -4.72
CA ARG A 111 -0.27 -20.13 -6.17
C ARG A 111 -1.75 -19.96 -6.51
N ALA A 112 -2.61 -20.84 -5.98
CA ALA A 112 -4.05 -20.76 -6.22
C ALA A 112 -4.65 -19.46 -5.67
N PHE A 113 -4.25 -19.07 -4.45
CA PHE A 113 -4.70 -17.85 -3.78
C PHE A 113 -4.31 -16.59 -4.58
N ARG A 114 -3.03 -16.45 -4.94
CA ARG A 114 -2.54 -15.31 -5.74
C ARG A 114 -3.27 -15.20 -7.08
N ARG A 115 -3.40 -16.31 -7.81
CA ARG A 115 -4.08 -16.33 -9.11
C ARG A 115 -5.56 -15.96 -8.98
N GLY A 116 -6.24 -16.47 -7.95
CA GLY A 116 -7.65 -16.14 -7.68
C GLY A 116 -7.85 -14.64 -7.44
N LEU A 117 -7.06 -14.05 -6.55
CA LEU A 117 -7.17 -12.62 -6.22
C LEU A 117 -6.86 -11.72 -7.42
N LEU A 118 -5.77 -12.00 -8.15
CA LEU A 118 -5.42 -11.23 -9.34
C LEU A 118 -6.50 -11.34 -10.42
N LYS A 119 -7.06 -12.55 -10.60
CA LYS A 119 -8.11 -12.76 -11.59
C LYS A 119 -9.34 -11.91 -11.27
N VAL A 120 -9.84 -11.97 -10.03
CA VAL A 120 -11.02 -11.18 -9.63
C VAL A 120 -10.77 -9.68 -9.83
N ALA A 121 -9.65 -9.16 -9.31
CA ALA A 121 -9.30 -7.75 -9.43
C ALA A 121 -9.12 -7.26 -10.88
N SER A 122 -8.78 -8.16 -11.81
CA SER A 122 -8.64 -7.83 -13.23
C SER A 122 -9.95 -7.86 -14.03
N THR A 123 -11.00 -8.48 -13.50
CA THR A 123 -12.25 -8.75 -14.24
C THR A 123 -13.46 -7.97 -13.74
N THR A 124 -13.36 -7.33 -12.58
CA THR A 124 -14.44 -6.56 -11.92
C THR A 124 -14.10 -5.09 -11.87
#